data_AF-A0A1C7EB24-F1
#
_entry.id   AF-A0A1C7EB24-F1
#
_cell.length_a   1.000
_cell.length_b   1.000
_cell.length_c   1.000
_cell.angle_alpha   90.00
_cell.angle_beta   90.00
_cell.angle_gamma   90.00
#
_symmetry.space_group_name_H-M   'P 1'
#
loop_
_entity.id
_entity.type
_entity.pdbx_description
1 polymer ?
#
loop_
_entity_poly.entity_id
_entity_poly.type
_entity_poly.pdbx_seq_one_letter_code
_entity_poly.pdbx_strand_id
1 'polypeptide(L)'
;MISLVLTLRRLLSAIARIGKEPLFRTLLLTLAFIVLSGTLFYYQIEGWSLFDAFYFAFVSLIPAGVDTGLVPRGNLSRSFTMIYLAVGVGVMVMVLIRLGYAVLKLERPEQLDVKPQAKAAPKQKTKGK
;
A
#
# COMPACT_ATOMS: atom_id res chain seq x y z
N MET A 1 -20.65 -13.92 -18.41
CA MET A 1 -20.97 -12.67 -17.67
C MET A 1 -21.06 -12.89 -16.16
N ILE A 2 -21.83 -13.88 -15.67
CA ILE A 2 -21.99 -14.17 -14.22
C ILE A 2 -20.66 -14.50 -13.51
N SER A 3 -19.76 -15.24 -14.17
CA SER A 3 -18.44 -15.59 -13.61
C SER A 3 -17.55 -14.37 -13.33
N LEU A 4 -17.66 -13.31 -14.15
CA LEU A 4 -16.91 -12.07 -13.98
C LEU A 4 -17.43 -11.27 -12.77
N VAL A 5 -18.73 -11.28 -12.55
CA VAL A 5 -19.34 -10.63 -11.37
C VAL A 5 -18.95 -11.36 -10.08
N LEU A 6 -18.87 -12.68 -10.10
CA LEU A 6 -18.46 -13.48 -8.94
C LEU A 6 -16.98 -13.31 -8.59
N THR A 7 -16.09 -13.29 -9.58
CA THR A 7 -14.66 -13.00 -9.35
C THR A 7 -14.46 -11.56 -8.88
N LEU A 8 -15.21 -10.60 -9.43
CA LEU A 8 -15.17 -9.21 -8.99
C LEU A 8 -15.64 -9.06 -7.53
N ARG A 9 -16.74 -9.69 -7.13
CA ARG A 9 -17.20 -9.67 -5.72
C ARG A 9 -16.20 -10.34 -4.77
N ARG A 10 -15.55 -11.43 -5.20
CA ARG A 10 -14.47 -12.07 -4.44
C ARG A 10 -13.26 -11.14 -4.27
N LEU A 11 -12.88 -10.43 -5.32
CA LEU A 11 -11.77 -9.47 -5.28
C LEU A 11 -12.10 -8.28 -4.36
N LEU A 12 -13.28 -7.71 -4.50
CA LEU A 12 -13.74 -6.58 -3.68
C LEU A 12 -13.85 -6.95 -2.19
N SER A 13 -14.43 -8.12 -1.89
CA SER A 13 -14.54 -8.59 -0.50
C SER A 13 -13.19 -8.94 0.12
N ALA A 14 -12.23 -9.39 -0.69
CA ALA A 14 -10.86 -9.56 -0.23
C ALA A 14 -10.21 -8.23 0.14
N ILE A 15 -10.22 -7.25 -0.77
CA ILE A 15 -9.71 -5.88 -0.54
C ILE A 15 -10.34 -5.30 0.74
N ALA A 16 -11.64 -5.48 0.93
CA ALA A 16 -12.35 -5.04 2.13
C ALA A 16 -11.88 -5.74 3.42
N ARG A 17 -11.42 -7.00 3.36
CA ARG A 17 -10.85 -7.71 4.52
C ARG A 17 -9.46 -7.16 4.89
N ILE A 18 -8.65 -6.82 3.90
CA ILE A 18 -7.31 -6.22 4.10
C ILE A 18 -7.44 -4.80 4.66
N GLY A 19 -8.47 -4.07 4.24
CA GLY A 19 -8.87 -2.79 4.82
C GLY A 19 -9.08 -2.81 6.34
N LYS A 20 -9.33 -3.98 6.93
CA LYS A 20 -9.51 -4.16 8.37
C LYS A 20 -8.22 -4.42 9.14
N GLU A 21 -7.09 -4.68 8.46
CA GLU A 21 -5.82 -4.83 9.15
C GLU A 21 -5.39 -3.46 9.71
N PRO A 22 -5.04 -3.38 11.02
CA PRO A 22 -4.72 -2.10 11.66
C PRO A 22 -3.51 -1.44 10.99
N LEU A 23 -2.53 -2.23 10.56
CA LEU A 23 -1.34 -1.74 9.86
C LEU A 23 -1.69 -1.11 8.49
N PHE A 24 -2.53 -1.79 7.70
CA PHE A 24 -2.95 -1.30 6.39
C PHE A 24 -3.76 -0.01 6.51
N ARG A 25 -4.64 0.08 7.52
CA ARG A 25 -5.40 1.30 7.80
C ARG A 25 -4.51 2.48 8.17
N THR A 26 -3.49 2.26 9.00
CA THR A 26 -2.53 3.30 9.35
C THR A 26 -1.74 3.77 8.13
N LEU A 27 -1.24 2.84 7.31
CA LEU A 27 -0.55 3.16 6.04
C LEU A 27 -1.42 4.00 5.10
N LEU A 28 -2.69 3.61 4.93
CA LEU A 28 -3.64 4.30 4.06
C LEU A 28 -3.98 5.70 4.59
N LEU A 29 -4.17 5.84 5.91
CA LEU A 29 -4.38 7.14 6.55
C LEU A 29 -3.15 8.05 6.37
N THR A 30 -1.95 7.54 6.62
CA THR A 30 -0.70 8.30 6.40
C THR A 30 -0.58 8.74 4.94
N LEU A 31 -0.85 7.85 3.99
CA LEU A 31 -0.85 8.19 2.56
C LEU A 31 -1.90 9.27 2.25
N ALA A 32 -3.11 9.15 2.80
CA ALA A 32 -4.17 10.13 2.61
C ALA A 32 -3.77 11.52 3.15
N PHE A 33 -3.12 11.58 4.31
CA PHE A 33 -2.58 12.83 4.85
C PHE A 33 -1.49 13.43 3.97
N ILE A 34 -0.58 12.60 3.45
CA ILE A 34 0.47 13.05 2.52
C ILE A 34 -0.17 13.63 1.26
N VAL A 35 -1.08 12.88 0.61
CA VAL A 35 -1.75 13.32 -0.62
C VAL A 35 -2.57 14.59 -0.38
N LEU A 36 -3.28 14.68 0.75
CA LEU A 36 -4.05 15.88 1.11
C LEU A 36 -3.13 17.09 1.30
N SER A 37 -2.01 16.92 2.02
CA SER A 37 -0.98 17.94 2.18
C SER A 37 -0.44 18.44 0.83
N GLY A 38 -0.04 17.52 -0.05
CA GLY A 38 0.42 17.86 -1.40
C GLY A 38 -0.65 18.58 -2.22
N THR A 39 -1.90 18.10 -2.17
CA THR A 39 -3.04 18.68 -2.88
C THR A 39 -3.27 20.13 -2.48
N LEU A 40 -3.33 20.41 -1.17
CA LEU A 40 -3.52 21.78 -0.66
C LEU A 40 -2.34 22.68 -1.05
N PHE A 41 -1.11 22.16 -1.00
CA PHE A 41 0.08 22.91 -1.38
C PHE A 41 0.06 23.30 -2.87
N TYR A 42 -0.18 22.36 -3.78
CA TYR A 42 -0.22 22.66 -5.22
C TYR A 42 -1.41 23.53 -5.60
N TYR A 43 -2.56 23.34 -4.95
CA TYR A 43 -3.73 24.22 -5.13
C TYR A 43 -3.40 25.68 -4.79
N GLN A 44 -2.70 25.92 -3.68
CA GLN A 44 -2.38 27.29 -3.23
C GLN A 44 -1.19 27.91 -3.97
N ILE A 45 -0.13 27.14 -4.23
CA ILE A 45 1.14 27.68 -4.74
C ILE A 45 1.18 27.70 -6.27
N GLU A 46 0.68 26.66 -6.93
CA GLU A 46 0.66 26.57 -8.39
C GLU A 46 -0.66 27.07 -8.99
N GLY A 47 -1.69 27.32 -8.18
CA GLY A 47 -2.99 27.82 -8.61
C GLY A 47 -3.79 26.82 -9.46
N TRP A 48 -3.46 25.54 -9.38
CA TRP A 48 -4.17 24.48 -10.09
C TRP A 48 -5.57 24.27 -9.52
N SER A 49 -6.47 23.68 -10.31
CA SER A 49 -7.76 23.25 -9.77
C SER A 49 -7.55 22.19 -8.68
N LEU A 50 -8.49 22.06 -7.75
CA LEU A 50 -8.39 21.06 -6.68
C LEU A 50 -8.22 19.64 -7.24
N PHE A 51 -8.85 19.36 -8.38
CA PHE A 51 -8.77 18.07 -9.06
C PHE A 51 -7.39 17.85 -9.68
N ASP A 52 -6.83 18.85 -10.36
CA ASP A 52 -5.50 18.76 -10.98
C ASP A 52 -4.40 18.65 -9.92
N ALA A 53 -4.53 19.40 -8.82
CA ALA A 53 -3.64 19.33 -7.68
C ALA A 53 -3.65 17.96 -7.02
N PHE A 54 -4.84 17.37 -6.84
CA PHE A 54 -4.98 16.01 -6.31
C PHE A 54 -4.41 14.97 -7.27
N TYR A 55 -4.72 15.09 -8.56
CA TYR A 55 -4.22 14.22 -9.59
C TYR A 55 -2.68 14.21 -9.63
N PHE A 56 -2.04 15.39 -9.65
CA PHE A 56 -0.59 15.48 -9.59
C PHE A 56 -0.01 14.92 -8.28
N ALA A 57 -0.60 15.28 -7.13
CA ALA A 57 -0.12 14.81 -5.83
C ALA A 57 -0.19 13.28 -5.70
N PHE A 58 -1.22 12.65 -6.25
CA PHE A 58 -1.38 11.19 -6.22
C PHE A 58 -0.48 10.50 -7.26
N VAL A 59 -0.48 10.95 -8.51
CA VAL A 59 0.28 10.33 -9.61
C VAL A 59 1.78 10.47 -9.41
N SER A 60 2.25 11.59 -8.85
CA SER A 60 3.68 11.80 -8.58
C SER A 60 4.27 10.77 -7.60
N LEU A 61 3.44 10.18 -6.73
CA LEU A 61 3.85 9.12 -5.81
C LEU A 61 3.91 7.73 -6.46
N ILE A 62 3.28 7.54 -7.62
CA ILE A 62 3.27 6.26 -8.33
C ILE A 62 4.52 6.20 -9.21
N PRO A 63 5.38 5.18 -9.06
CA PRO A 63 6.59 5.00 -9.86
C PRO A 63 6.29 4.48 -11.28
N ALA A 64 5.27 5.03 -11.94
CA ALA A 64 4.86 4.67 -13.29
C ALA A 64 5.44 5.62 -14.37
N GLY A 65 6.02 6.76 -13.97
CA GLY A 65 6.61 7.72 -14.92
C GLY A 65 5.59 8.33 -15.89
N VAL A 66 4.38 8.62 -15.41
CA VAL A 66 3.31 9.23 -16.23
C VAL A 66 3.60 10.71 -16.42
N ASP A 67 3.67 11.16 -17.67
CA ASP A 67 3.65 12.59 -17.97
C ASP A 67 2.23 13.10 -17.83
N THR A 68 2.03 14.00 -16.87
CA THR A 68 0.72 14.59 -16.55
C THR A 68 0.51 15.94 -17.23
N GLY A 69 1.53 16.50 -17.88
CA GLY A 69 1.52 17.88 -18.38
C GLY A 69 1.51 18.95 -17.27
N LEU A 70 1.42 18.54 -16.00
CA LEU A 70 1.46 19.40 -14.82
C LEU A 70 2.86 19.31 -14.22
N VAL A 71 3.58 20.44 -14.20
CA VAL A 71 4.95 20.50 -13.68
C VAL A 71 5.07 21.70 -12.74
N PRO A 72 5.62 21.52 -11.52
CA PRO A 72 5.86 22.63 -10.61
C PRO A 72 6.79 23.66 -11.25
N ARG A 73 6.27 24.87 -11.48
CA ARG A 73 7.04 25.94 -12.15
C ARG A 73 7.90 26.72 -11.16
N GLY A 74 7.46 26.86 -9.91
CA GLY A 74 8.15 27.62 -8.87
C GLY A 74 9.35 26.90 -8.24
N ASN A 75 10.35 27.67 -7.80
CA ASN A 75 11.50 27.10 -7.05
C ASN A 75 11.04 26.47 -5.73
N LEU A 76 10.10 27.12 -5.02
CA LEU A 76 9.53 26.61 -3.77
C LEU A 76 8.78 25.29 -3.98
N SER A 77 7.98 25.20 -5.05
CA SER A 77 7.18 24.01 -5.34
C SER A 77 8.04 22.84 -5.78
N ARG A 78 9.14 23.08 -6.51
CA ARG A 78 10.15 22.04 -6.83
C ARG A 78 10.83 21.49 -5.58
N SER A 79 11.30 22.36 -4.68
CA SER A 79 11.91 21.93 -3.42
C SER A 79 10.94 21.15 -2.54
N PHE A 80 9.68 21.59 -2.45
CA PHE A 80 8.63 20.84 -1.78
C PHE A 80 8.41 19.47 -2.43
N THR A 81 8.32 19.42 -3.77
CA THR A 81 8.11 18.18 -4.52
C THR A 81 9.23 17.16 -4.25
N MET A 82 10.49 17.60 -4.16
CA MET A 82 11.61 16.72 -3.83
C MET A 82 11.43 16.05 -2.46
N ILE A 83 11.07 16.82 -1.44
CA ILE A 83 10.84 16.31 -0.07
C ILE A 83 9.58 15.44 -0.04
N TYR A 84 8.52 15.89 -0.71
CA TYR A 84 7.25 15.19 -0.83
C TYR A 84 7.43 13.79 -1.43
N LEU A 85 8.20 13.68 -2.52
CA LEU A 85 8.50 12.40 -3.16
C LEU A 85 9.37 11.52 -2.27
N ALA A 86 10.40 12.07 -1.62
CA ALA A 86 11.29 11.30 -0.73
C ALA A 86 10.51 10.60 0.40
N VAL A 87 9.50 11.27 0.97
CA VAL A 87 8.67 10.72 2.04
C VAL A 87 7.52 9.86 1.49
N GLY A 88 6.80 10.37 0.50
CA GLY A 88 5.55 9.78 0.03
C GLY A 88 5.72 8.52 -0.80
N VAL A 89 6.79 8.42 -1.59
CA VAL A 89 7.03 7.25 -2.46
C VAL A 89 7.23 6.00 -1.62
N GLY A 90 7.95 6.08 -0.50
CA GLY A 90 8.15 4.93 0.40
C GLY A 90 6.83 4.41 0.98
N VAL A 91 5.95 5.31 1.41
CA VAL A 91 4.61 4.96 1.91
C VAL A 91 3.75 4.35 0.80
N MET A 92 3.75 4.95 -0.39
CA MET A 92 3.00 4.45 -1.54
C MET A 92 3.46 3.04 -1.94
N VAL A 93 4.77 2.80 -2.06
CA VAL A 93 5.33 1.49 -2.38
C VAL A 93 4.91 0.44 -1.35
N MET A 94 4.95 0.77 -0.06
CA MET A 94 4.50 -0.15 1.00
C MET A 94 3.00 -0.49 0.88
N VAL A 95 2.16 0.48 0.55
CA VAL A 95 0.73 0.25 0.28
C VAL A 95 0.54 -0.66 -0.93
N LEU A 96 1.26 -0.42 -2.04
CA LEU A 96 1.20 -1.25 -3.25
C LEU A 96 1.65 -2.69 -2.99
N ILE A 97 2.74 -2.87 -2.25
CA ILE A 97 3.24 -4.20 -1.86
C ILE A 97 2.20 -4.93 -1.01
N ARG A 98 1.61 -4.25 -0.02
CA ARG A 98 0.55 -4.83 0.83
C ARG A 98 -0.66 -5.25 0.02
N LEU A 99 -1.08 -4.43 -0.95
CA LEU A 99 -2.15 -4.76 -1.90
C LEU A 99 -1.78 -5.96 -2.78
N GLY A 100 -0.54 -6.06 -3.26
CA GLY A 100 -0.06 -7.21 -4.02
C GLY A 100 -0.09 -8.51 -3.22
N TYR A 101 0.46 -8.52 -2.00
CA TYR A 101 0.41 -9.69 -1.10
C TYR A 101 -1.01 -10.14 -0.80
N ALA A 102 -1.89 -9.17 -0.59
CA ALA A 102 -3.30 -9.34 -0.40
C ALA A 102 -3.97 -10.12 -1.54
N VAL A 103 -3.67 -9.75 -2.79
CA VAL A 103 -4.19 -10.43 -3.98
C VAL A 103 -3.63 -11.85 -4.08
N LEU A 104 -2.32 -12.03 -3.88
CA LEU A 104 -1.67 -13.36 -3.90
C LEU A 104 -2.23 -14.32 -2.83
N LYS A 105 -2.58 -13.81 -1.65
CA LYS A 105 -3.19 -14.60 -0.58
C LYS A 105 -4.57 -15.16 -0.95
N LEU A 106 -5.24 -14.59 -1.95
CA LEU A 106 -6.51 -15.10 -2.47
C LEU A 106 -6.33 -16.26 -3.45
N GLU A 107 -5.13 -16.40 -4.03
CA GLU A 107 -4.76 -17.44 -4.98
C GLU A 107 -4.12 -18.65 -4.29
N ARG A 108 -3.43 -18.48 -3.15
CA ARG A 108 -2.91 -19.58 -2.33
C ARG A 108 -3.48 -19.57 -0.91
N PRO A 109 -4.53 -20.36 -0.60
CA PRO A 109 -5.04 -20.48 0.76
C PRO A 109 -4.11 -21.25 1.73
N GLU A 110 -3.18 -22.08 1.25
CA GLU A 110 -2.59 -23.11 2.12
C GLU A 110 -1.21 -23.62 1.65
N GLN A 111 -0.09 -22.97 2.01
CA GLN A 111 1.26 -23.60 1.99
C GLN A 111 2.27 -22.91 2.94
N LEU A 112 1.83 -22.34 4.08
CA LEU A 112 2.78 -21.85 5.08
C LEU A 112 2.41 -22.14 6.54
N ASP A 113 1.59 -23.17 6.79
CA ASP A 113 1.50 -23.80 8.11
C ASP A 113 2.49 -24.97 8.20
N VAL A 114 3.79 -24.69 8.04
CA VAL A 114 4.82 -25.62 8.52
C VAL A 114 4.88 -25.42 10.04
N LYS A 115 4.01 -26.15 10.76
CA LYS A 115 4.15 -26.34 12.22
C LYS A 115 5.59 -26.76 12.51
N PRO A 116 6.30 -26.12 13.46
CA PRO A 116 7.53 -26.69 14.00
C PRO A 116 7.22 -28.09 14.50
N GLN A 117 7.86 -29.09 13.90
CA GLN A 117 7.80 -30.48 14.37
C GLN A 117 8.17 -30.47 15.86
N ALA A 118 7.19 -30.83 16.70
CA ALA A 118 7.45 -31.27 18.04
C ALA A 118 8.40 -32.46 17.95
N LYS A 119 9.70 -32.21 18.18
CA LYS A 119 10.67 -33.28 18.39
C LYS A 119 10.28 -34.00 19.67
N ALA A 120 9.51 -35.06 19.51
CA ALA A 120 9.36 -36.08 20.53
C ALA A 120 10.74 -36.71 20.77
N ALA A 121 11.43 -36.28 21.83
CA ALA A 121 12.58 -36.99 22.35
C ALA A 121 12.09 -38.10 23.31
N PRO A 122 12.48 -39.37 23.13
CA PRO A 122 11.96 -40.47 23.92
C PRO A 122 12.48 -40.46 25.36
N LYS A 123 11.57 -40.74 26.31
CA LYS A 123 11.86 -41.05 27.71
C LYS A 123 12.86 -42.22 27.79
N GLN A 124 14.11 -41.96 28.18
CA GLN A 124 15.00 -43.02 28.63
C GLN A 124 14.64 -43.41 30.07
N LYS A 125 14.28 -44.68 30.20
CA LYS A 125 13.90 -45.39 31.41
C LYS A 125 15.06 -45.43 32.41
N THR A 126 14.69 -45.22 33.66
CA THR A 126 15.31 -45.74 34.88
C THR A 126 15.83 -47.17 34.71
N LYS A 127 17.09 -47.43 35.10
CA LYS A 127 17.46 -48.72 35.71
C LYS A 127 18.71 -48.54 36.55
N GLY A 128 18.55 -48.68 37.86
CA GLY A 128 19.66 -48.89 38.78
C GLY A 128 20.25 -50.29 38.64
N LYS A 129 21.56 -50.37 38.89
CA LYS A 129 22.21 -51.41 39.67
C LYS A 129 23.55 -50.87 40.15
#